data_AF-A0A928X0T4-F1
#
_entry.id   AF-A0A928X0T4-F1
#
_cell.length_a   1.000
_cell.length_b   1.000
_cell.length_c   1.000
_cell.angle_alpha   90.00
_cell.angle_beta   90.00
_cell.angle_gamma   90.00
#
_symmetry.space_group_name_H-M   'P 1'
#
loop_
_entity.id
_entity.type
_entity.pdbx_description
1 polymer ?
#
loop_
_entity_poly.entity_id
_entity_poly.type
_entity_poly.pdbx_seq_one_letter_code
_entity_poly.pdbx_strand_id
1 'polypeptide(L)'
;MDIRRQLQLEIDNLQGQISALKEKGPFLQGVRLERTAAGGTASLEAKESCKYARLRAGKGKLLDNGKKSKYIPVHEIEKYETMCARGKAIGRLEREVLKKEQGLKRIEAIAASLQLK
;
A
#
# COMPACT_ATOMS: atom_id res chain seq x y z
N MET A 1 -11.86 -16.88 26.17
CA MET A 1 -10.78 -16.95 25.15
C MET A 1 -9.69 -15.97 25.55
N ASP A 2 -8.42 -16.35 25.47
CA ASP A 2 -7.29 -15.46 25.77
C ASP A 2 -7.19 -14.37 24.69
N ILE A 3 -7.34 -13.10 25.09
CA ILE A 3 -7.29 -11.94 24.20
C ILE A 3 -5.94 -11.86 23.46
N ARG A 4 -4.84 -12.31 24.10
CA ARG A 4 -3.51 -12.36 23.48
C ARG A 4 -3.50 -13.31 22.29
N ARG A 5 -4.08 -14.50 22.48
CA ARG A 5 -4.19 -15.52 21.41
C ARG A 5 -5.07 -15.04 20.27
N GLN A 6 -6.16 -14.33 20.57
CA GLN A 6 -7.02 -13.75 19.54
C GLN A 6 -6.27 -12.68 18.71
N LEU A 7 -5.52 -11.79 19.36
CA LEU A 7 -4.71 -10.78 18.67
C LEU A 7 -3.61 -11.41 17.82
N GLN A 8 -2.96 -12.48 18.31
CA GLN A 8 -1.95 -13.19 17.53
C GLN A 8 -2.56 -13.81 16.26
N LEU A 9 -3.70 -14.48 16.37
CA LEU A 9 -4.41 -15.04 15.21
C LEU A 9 -4.79 -13.96 14.18
N GLU A 10 -5.20 -12.78 14.65
CA GLU A 10 -5.48 -11.65 13.77
C GLU A 10 -4.23 -11.13 13.05
N ILE A 11 -3.10 -11.02 13.76
CA ILE A 11 -1.81 -10.63 13.18
C ILE A 11 -1.39 -11.64 12.11
N ASP A 12 -1.43 -12.93 12.42
CA ASP A 12 -1.03 -14.00 11.51
C ASP A 12 -1.90 -13.99 10.24
N ASN A 13 -3.22 -13.79 10.38
CA ASN A 13 -4.13 -13.66 9.25
C ASN A 13 -3.80 -12.44 8.37
N LEU A 14 -3.57 -11.27 8.97
CA LEU A 14 -3.18 -10.06 8.24
C LEU A 14 -1.84 -10.24 7.52
N GLN A 15 -0.88 -10.90 8.15
CA GLN A 15 0.40 -11.25 7.53
C GLN A 15 0.23 -12.22 6.36
N GLY A 16 -0.65 -13.22 6.49
CA GLY A 16 -1.03 -14.12 5.40
C GLY A 16 -1.61 -13.39 4.20
N GLN A 17 -2.50 -12.41 4.43
CA GLN A 17 -3.06 -11.56 3.37
C GLN A 17 -1.99 -10.71 2.68
N ILE A 18 -1.02 -10.18 3.44
CA ILE A 18 0.12 -9.44 2.89
C ILE A 18 0.95 -10.35 1.97
N SER A 19 1.28 -11.56 2.43
CA SER A 19 2.05 -12.54 1.63
C SER A 19 1.31 -12.90 0.35
N ALA A 20 0.02 -13.21 0.43
CA ALA A 20 -0.81 -13.50 -0.74
C ALA A 20 -0.85 -12.34 -1.75
N LEU A 21 -0.86 -11.07 -1.28
CA LEU A 21 -0.77 -9.92 -2.17
C LEU A 21 0.61 -9.76 -2.81
N LYS A 22 1.69 -10.06 -2.09
CA LYS A 22 3.06 -10.01 -2.60
C LYS A 22 3.31 -11.10 -3.65
N GLU A 23 2.75 -12.29 -3.46
CA GLU A 23 2.83 -13.41 -4.41
C GLU A 23 2.08 -13.15 -5.71
N LYS A 24 0.99 -12.37 -5.68
CA LYS A 24 0.25 -11.96 -6.89
C LYS A 24 1.06 -11.09 -7.85
N GLY A 25 2.24 -10.60 -7.45
CA GLY A 25 3.18 -9.91 -8.32
C GLY A 25 3.66 -8.57 -7.78
N PRO A 26 4.36 -7.78 -8.62
CA PRO A 26 5.07 -6.57 -8.18
C PRO A 26 4.12 -5.50 -7.65
N PHE A 27 4.59 -4.68 -6.72
CA PHE A 27 3.79 -3.64 -6.08
C PHE A 27 4.61 -2.38 -5.86
N LEU A 28 3.93 -1.23 -5.82
CA LEU A 28 4.56 0.06 -5.55
C LEU A 28 3.93 0.72 -4.33
N GLN A 29 4.70 0.88 -3.26
CA GLN A 29 4.25 1.54 -2.05
C GLN A 29 4.61 3.02 -2.04
N GLY A 30 3.68 3.87 -1.60
CA GLY A 30 3.91 5.31 -1.52
C GLY A 30 4.12 5.97 -2.88
N VAL A 31 3.66 5.35 -3.95
CA VAL A 31 3.66 5.89 -5.32
C VAL A 31 2.21 5.97 -5.79
N ARG A 32 1.87 7.06 -6.49
CA ARG A 32 0.56 7.24 -7.13
C ARG A 32 0.72 7.39 -8.64
N LEU A 33 -0.24 6.87 -9.38
CA LEU A 33 -0.38 7.09 -10.81
C LEU A 33 -1.28 8.30 -11.03
N GLU A 34 -0.79 9.29 -11.78
CA GLU A 34 -1.55 10.46 -12.22
C GLU A 34 -1.83 10.31 -13.71
N ARG A 35 -3.11 10.08 -14.07
CA ARG A 35 -3.60 10.16 -15.45
C ARG A 35 -3.86 11.62 -15.79
N THR A 36 -3.25 12.15 -16.85
CA THR A 36 -3.44 13.55 -17.27
C THR A 36 -3.94 13.57 -18.71
N ALA A 37 -5.00 14.34 -18.98
CA ALA A 37 -5.40 14.66 -20.35
C ALA A 37 -4.31 15.56 -20.98
N ALA A 38 -4.02 15.39 -22.26
CA ALA A 38 -3.11 16.30 -22.95
C ALA A 38 -3.67 17.73 -22.87
N GLY A 39 -2.83 18.70 -22.50
CA GLY A 39 -3.24 20.09 -22.34
C GLY A 39 -3.99 20.62 -23.58
N GLY A 40 -5.14 21.23 -23.32
CA GLY A 40 -6.15 21.59 -24.32
C GLY A 40 -7.51 21.16 -23.79
N THR A 41 -8.51 22.03 -23.91
CA THR A 41 -9.83 21.99 -23.26
C THR A 41 -10.39 20.56 -23.11
N ALA A 42 -10.73 20.21 -21.87
CA ALA A 42 -11.22 18.89 -21.46
C ALA A 42 -12.56 18.53 -22.12
N SER A 43 -12.53 18.04 -23.36
CA SER A 43 -13.67 17.30 -23.91
C SER A 43 -13.83 15.98 -23.14
N LEU A 44 -15.04 15.43 -23.10
CA LEU A 44 -15.32 14.13 -22.49
C LEU A 44 -14.43 13.02 -23.09
N GLU A 45 -14.14 13.09 -24.39
CA GLU A 45 -13.24 12.17 -25.10
C GLU A 45 -11.78 12.26 -24.61
N ALA A 46 -11.29 13.46 -24.25
CA ALA A 46 -9.93 13.64 -23.74
C ALA A 46 -9.72 13.03 -22.33
N LYS A 47 -10.81 12.81 -21.57
CA LYS A 47 -10.76 12.07 -20.29
C LYS A 47 -10.58 10.57 -20.51
N GLU A 48 -11.14 10.03 -21.59
CA GLU A 48 -11.01 8.61 -21.95
C GLU A 48 -9.68 8.33 -22.67
N SER A 49 -9.22 9.23 -23.52
CA SER A 49 -7.94 9.12 -24.22
C SER A 49 -6.77 9.67 -23.38
N CYS A 50 -6.37 8.96 -22.32
CA CYS A 50 -5.14 9.30 -21.59
C CYS A 50 -3.93 9.21 -22.54
N LYS A 51 -3.39 10.35 -23.00
CA LYS A 51 -2.19 10.36 -23.88
C LYS A 51 -0.90 9.99 -23.13
N TYR A 52 -0.86 10.20 -21.81
CA TYR A 52 0.24 9.78 -20.94
C TYR A 52 -0.20 9.65 -19.48
N ALA A 53 0.47 8.79 -18.72
CA ALA A 53 0.38 8.77 -17.26
C ALA A 53 1.74 9.10 -16.64
N ARG A 54 1.72 9.46 -15.36
CA ARG A 54 2.93 9.75 -14.61
C ARG A 54 2.88 9.09 -13.24
N LEU A 55 3.90 8.33 -12.88
CA LEU A 55 4.14 7.92 -11.51
C LEU A 55 4.69 9.10 -10.72
N ARG A 56 4.22 9.26 -9.49
CA ARG A 56 4.71 10.26 -8.56
C ARG A 56 5.01 9.60 -7.22
N ALA A 57 6.24 9.78 -6.73
CA ALA A 57 6.62 9.36 -5.40
C ALA A 57 5.95 10.25 -4.33
N GLY A 58 5.64 9.66 -3.19
CA GLY A 58 5.15 10.36 -2.01
C GLY A 58 6.17 11.34 -1.42
N LYS A 59 5.71 12.15 -0.46
CA LYS A 59 6.56 13.12 0.24
C LYS A 59 7.79 12.43 0.84
N GLY A 60 8.96 13.03 0.67
CA GLY A 60 10.23 12.51 1.19
C GLY A 60 10.80 11.28 0.46
N LYS A 61 10.09 10.70 -0.52
CA LYS A 61 10.55 9.50 -1.25
C LYS A 61 10.97 9.81 -2.69
N LEU A 62 11.80 8.95 -3.28
CA LEU A 62 12.17 8.98 -4.69
C LEU A 62 11.71 7.67 -5.34
N LEU A 63 11.51 7.69 -6.66
CA LEU A 63 11.28 6.47 -7.44
C LEU A 63 12.59 5.72 -7.67
N ASP A 64 12.50 4.55 -8.31
CA ASP A 64 13.62 3.70 -8.76
C ASP A 64 14.69 4.49 -9.54
N ASN A 65 14.27 5.47 -10.33
CA ASN A 65 15.15 6.32 -11.12
C ASN A 65 15.77 7.51 -10.36
N GLY A 66 15.61 7.57 -9.03
CA GLY A 66 16.11 8.68 -8.21
C GLY A 66 15.34 9.99 -8.37
N LYS A 67 14.24 10.02 -9.15
CA LYS A 67 13.42 11.23 -9.38
C LYS A 67 12.10 11.16 -8.62
N LYS A 68 11.43 12.32 -8.48
CA LYS A 68 10.09 12.42 -7.86
C LYS A 68 8.98 11.90 -8.77
N SER A 69 9.23 11.82 -10.08
CA SER A 69 8.25 11.40 -11.06
C SER A 69 8.87 10.68 -12.26
N LYS A 70 8.07 9.83 -12.90
CA LYS A 70 8.43 9.05 -14.09
C LYS A 70 7.22 9.00 -15.02
N TYR A 71 7.39 9.39 -16.28
CA TYR A 71 6.33 9.22 -17.28
C TYR A 71 6.18 7.75 -17.64
N ILE A 72 4.93 7.34 -17.88
CA ILE A 72 4.55 5.96 -18.18
C ILE A 72 3.81 5.97 -19.53
N PRO A 73 4.20 5.10 -20.46
CA PRO A 73 3.51 4.98 -21.73
C PRO A 73 2.11 4.40 -21.53
N VAL A 74 1.18 4.75 -22.42
CA VAL A 74 -0.25 4.42 -22.29
C VAL A 74 -0.50 2.93 -22.10
N HIS A 75 0.21 2.07 -22.84
CA HIS A 75 0.06 0.62 -22.76
C HIS A 75 0.53 0.02 -21.43
N GLU A 76 1.32 0.74 -20.61
CA GLU A 76 1.73 0.28 -19.29
C GLU A 76 0.86 0.84 -18.15
N ILE A 77 -0.10 1.72 -18.44
CA ILE A 77 -0.92 2.38 -17.41
C ILE A 77 -1.57 1.35 -16.49
N GLU A 78 -2.27 0.37 -17.04
CA GLU A 78 -3.01 -0.64 -16.27
C GLU A 78 -2.09 -1.49 -15.38
N LYS A 79 -0.90 -1.84 -15.89
CA LYS A 79 0.14 -2.53 -15.13
C LYS A 79 0.52 -1.73 -13.88
N TYR A 80 0.85 -0.44 -14.05
CA TYR A 80 1.25 0.40 -12.92
C TYR A 80 0.08 0.75 -11.99
N GLU A 81 -1.13 0.86 -12.52
CA GLU A 81 -2.36 1.09 -11.74
C GLU A 81 -2.60 -0.10 -10.80
N THR A 82 -2.44 -1.32 -11.31
CA THR A 82 -2.51 -2.56 -10.52
C THR A 82 -1.39 -2.64 -9.48
N MET A 83 -0.16 -2.29 -9.85
CA MET A 83 0.99 -2.26 -8.91
C MET A 83 0.77 -1.25 -7.77
N CYS A 84 0.25 -0.06 -8.08
CA CYS A 84 -0.08 0.97 -7.10
C CYS A 84 -1.25 0.54 -6.19
N ALA A 85 -2.30 -0.05 -6.75
CA ALA A 85 -3.43 -0.57 -5.99
C ALA A 85 -3.00 -1.65 -4.99
N ARG A 86 -2.19 -2.61 -5.46
CA ARG A 86 -1.59 -3.67 -4.62
C ARG A 86 -0.72 -3.07 -3.52
N GLY A 87 0.16 -2.12 -3.84
CA GLY A 87 1.01 -1.45 -2.86
C GLY A 87 0.21 -0.67 -1.80
N LYS A 88 -0.90 -0.03 -2.19
CA LYS A 88 -1.83 0.63 -1.24
C LYS A 88 -2.51 -0.38 -0.31
N ALA A 89 -2.94 -1.52 -0.82
CA ALA A 89 -3.55 -2.59 -0.03
C ALA A 89 -2.54 -3.15 0.99
N ILE A 90 -1.33 -3.50 0.54
CA ILE A 90 -0.25 -3.98 1.42
C ILE A 90 0.05 -2.93 2.50
N GLY A 91 0.25 -1.66 2.13
CA GLY A 91 0.53 -0.61 3.11
C GLY A 91 -0.62 -0.28 4.06
N ARG A 92 -1.86 -0.68 3.75
CA ARG A 92 -2.97 -0.63 4.71
C ARG A 92 -2.85 -1.78 5.72
N LEU A 93 -2.68 -3.00 5.23
CA LEU A 93 -2.54 -4.18 6.09
C LEU A 93 -1.33 -4.07 7.02
N GLU A 94 -0.18 -3.60 6.53
CA GLU A 94 1.03 -3.38 7.35
C GLU A 94 0.79 -2.40 8.50
N ARG A 95 -0.01 -1.34 8.27
CA ARG A 95 -0.40 -0.40 9.33
C ARG A 95 -1.36 -1.01 10.34
N GLU A 96 -2.25 -1.90 9.89
CA GLU A 96 -3.16 -2.62 10.78
C GLU A 96 -2.39 -3.63 11.63
N VAL A 97 -1.45 -4.39 11.05
CA VAL A 97 -0.51 -5.26 11.78
C VAL A 97 0.24 -4.48 12.84
N LEU A 98 0.86 -3.35 12.50
CA LEU A 98 1.62 -2.54 13.45
C LEU A 98 0.76 -2.09 14.65
N LYS A 99 -0.50 -1.71 14.41
CA LYS A 99 -1.43 -1.34 15.50
C LYS A 99 -1.75 -2.53 16.40
N LYS A 100 -1.98 -3.70 15.82
CA LYS A 100 -2.28 -4.94 16.57
C LYS A 100 -1.08 -5.39 17.39
N GLU A 101 0.11 -5.38 16.81
CA GLU A 101 1.37 -5.69 17.50
C GLU A 101 1.63 -4.74 18.67
N GLN A 102 1.38 -3.43 18.48
CA GLN A 102 1.48 -2.45 19.58
C GLN A 102 0.45 -2.73 20.69
N GLY A 103 -0.77 -3.13 20.32
CA GLY A 103 -1.80 -3.53 21.27
C GLY A 103 -1.39 -4.77 22.08
N LEU A 104 -0.87 -5.79 21.40
CA LEU A 104 -0.38 -7.02 22.04
C LEU A 104 0.77 -6.72 23.01
N LYS A 105 1.77 -5.94 22.59
CA LYS A 105 2.90 -5.52 23.44
C LYS A 105 2.44 -4.79 24.70
N ARG A 106 1.40 -3.95 24.61
CA ARG A 106 0.83 -3.26 25.78
C ARG A 106 0.18 -4.24 26.75
N ILE A 107 -0.59 -5.21 26.24
CA ILE A 107 -1.24 -6.22 27.07
C ILE A 107 -0.18 -7.11 27.74
N GLU A 108 0.85 -7.51 27.02
CA GLU A 108 1.98 -8.29 27.57
C GLU A 108 2.72 -7.51 28.66
N ALA A 109 2.98 -6.22 28.45
CA ALA A 109 3.60 -5.37 29.47
C ALA A 109 2.74 -5.25 30.74
N ILE A 110 1.42 -5.10 30.59
CA ILE A 110 0.49 -5.06 31.72
C ILE A 110 0.47 -6.41 32.44
N ALA A 111 0.36 -7.51 31.71
CA ALA A 111 0.36 -8.86 32.29
C ALA A 111 1.65 -9.13 33.08
N ALA A 112 2.80 -8.77 32.51
CA ALA A 112 4.10 -8.85 33.18
C ALA A 112 4.16 -7.98 34.46
N SER A 113 3.61 -6.76 34.42
CA SER A 113 3.55 -5.88 35.61
C SER A 113 2.66 -6.43 36.73
N LEU A 114 1.64 -7.21 36.38
CA LEU A 114 0.71 -7.85 37.32
C LEU A 114 1.15 -9.26 37.72
N GLN A 115 2.31 -9.74 37.24
CA GLN A 115 2.80 -11.12 37.39
C GLN A 115 1.80 -12.19 36.90
N LEU A 116 0.89 -11.79 36.01
CA LEU A 116 -0.07 -12.69 35.36
C LEU A 116 0.65 -13.32 34.17
N LYS A 117 0.92 -14.62 34.26
CA LYS A 117 1.50 -15.42 33.16
C LYS A 117 0.43 -15.71 32.10
#